data_AF-A0A857MNC2-F1
#
_entry.id   AF-A0A857MNC2-F1
#
_cell.length_a   1.000
_cell.length_b   1.000
_cell.length_c   1.000
_cell.angle_alpha   90.00
_cell.angle_beta   90.00
_cell.angle_gamma   90.00
#
_symmetry.space_group_name_H-M   'P 1'
#
loop_
_entity.id
_entity.type
_entity.pdbx_description
1 polymer ?
#
loop_
_entity_poly.entity_id
_entity_poly.type
_entity_poly.pdbx_seq_one_letter_code
_entity_poly.pdbx_strand_id
1 'polypeptide(L)'
;MITRGVSAKMDLQRVISMVRSYDVFNEDNDPYGEHDFGQIKLDGETLFWKIDYYDQQLSGWCDPLSPDCHRVLTVMLAEEY
;
A
#
# COMPACT_ATOMS: atom_id res chain seq x y z
N MET A 1 4.39 5.20 4.49
CA MET A 1 3.48 5.81 5.48
C MET A 1 2.63 4.71 6.12
N ILE A 2 2.47 4.75 7.43
CA ILE A 2 1.53 3.87 8.15
C ILE A 2 0.54 4.78 8.85
N THR A 3 -0.75 4.53 8.70
CA THR A 3 -1.79 5.37 9.33
C THR A 3 -1.82 5.18 10.85
N ARG A 4 -2.52 6.10 11.52
CA ARG A 4 -2.74 6.02 12.96
C ARG A 4 -3.57 4.79 13.33
N GLY A 5 -4.58 4.44 12.53
CA GLY A 5 -5.40 3.24 12.77
C GLY A 5 -4.56 1.98 12.84
N VAL A 6 -3.69 1.75 11.84
CA VAL A 6 -2.78 0.60 11.82
C VAL A 6 -1.79 0.64 12.98
N SER A 7 -1.19 1.81 13.26
CA SER A 7 -0.22 1.96 14.34
C SER A 7 -0.81 1.74 15.73
N ALA A 8 -2.10 2.02 15.91
CA ALA A 8 -2.78 1.87 17.20
C ALA A 8 -3.34 0.47 17.44
N LYS A 9 -3.75 -0.25 16.37
CA LYS A 9 -4.46 -1.53 16.47
C LYS A 9 -3.60 -2.75 16.15
N MET A 10 -2.55 -2.61 15.36
CA MET A 10 -1.85 -3.74 14.73
C MET A 10 -0.40 -3.89 15.20
N ASP A 11 0.13 -5.12 15.12
CA ASP A 11 1.58 -5.35 15.20
C ASP A 11 2.25 -4.91 13.89
N LEU A 12 3.00 -3.81 13.97
CA LEU A 12 3.68 -3.22 12.80
C LEU A 12 4.69 -4.14 12.15
N GLN A 13 5.40 -4.99 12.90
CA GLN A 13 6.37 -5.91 12.29
C GLN A 13 5.65 -6.96 11.44
N ARG A 14 4.54 -7.49 11.96
CA ARG A 14 3.70 -8.45 11.25
C ARG A 14 3.07 -7.83 10.00
N VAL A 15 2.54 -6.61 10.12
CA VAL A 15 1.99 -5.87 8.97
C VAL A 15 3.04 -5.66 7.88
N ILE A 16 4.23 -5.17 8.23
CA ILE A 16 5.32 -4.96 7.27
C ILE A 16 5.75 -6.27 6.63
N SER A 17 5.85 -7.36 7.41
CA SER A 17 6.19 -8.68 6.87
C SER A 17 5.14 -9.18 5.85
N MET A 18 3.85 -8.99 6.15
CA MET A 18 2.77 -9.38 5.25
C MET A 18 2.79 -8.57 3.95
N VAL A 19 2.97 -7.25 4.02
CA VAL A 19 3.09 -6.40 2.81
C VAL A 19 4.30 -6.80 1.98
N ARG A 20 5.45 -7.08 2.61
CA ARG A 20 6.68 -7.50 1.90
C ARG A 20 6.58 -8.85 1.20
N SER A 21 5.70 -9.72 1.68
CA SER A 21 5.50 -11.08 1.14
C SER A 21 4.21 -11.21 0.33
N TYR A 22 3.53 -10.09 0.05
CA TYR A 22 2.27 -10.10 -0.67
C TYR A 22 2.46 -10.54 -2.12
N ASP A 23 1.74 -11.58 -2.52
CA ASP A 23 1.74 -12.14 -3.87
C ASP A 23 0.32 -12.49 -4.36
N VAL A 24 -0.71 -12.06 -3.64
CA VAL A 24 -2.12 -12.42 -3.90
C VAL A 24 -2.78 -11.39 -4.82
N PHE A 25 -2.23 -11.22 -6.01
CA PHE A 25 -2.78 -10.35 -7.05
C PHE A 25 -3.85 -11.07 -7.88
N ASN A 26 -4.96 -10.39 -8.18
CA ASN A 26 -6.09 -10.90 -8.95
C ASN A 26 -6.84 -9.74 -9.63
N GLU A 27 -7.83 -10.05 -10.46
CA GLU A 27 -8.59 -9.03 -11.22
C GLU A 27 -9.32 -8.00 -10.33
N ASP A 28 -9.64 -8.33 -9.08
CA ASP A 28 -10.33 -7.41 -8.16
C ASP A 28 -9.39 -6.35 -7.57
N ASN A 29 -8.12 -6.70 -7.33
CA ASN A 29 -7.15 -5.82 -6.67
C ASN A 29 -6.04 -5.29 -7.59
N ASP A 30 -5.87 -5.91 -8.75
CA ASP A 30 -4.84 -5.53 -9.73
C ASP A 30 -5.33 -5.77 -11.17
N PRO A 31 -6.38 -5.05 -11.61
CA PRO A 31 -6.98 -5.24 -12.93
C PRO A 31 -6.02 -4.91 -14.09
N TYR A 32 -4.95 -4.15 -13.82
CA TYR A 32 -4.00 -3.67 -14.82
C TYR A 32 -2.60 -4.28 -14.68
N GLY A 33 -2.33 -5.12 -13.68
CA GLY A 33 -1.03 -5.77 -13.49
C GLY A 33 0.06 -4.83 -12.96
N GLU A 34 -0.34 -3.73 -12.30
CA GLU A 34 0.55 -2.68 -11.79
C GLU A 34 1.20 -3.08 -10.45
N HIS A 35 0.60 -4.05 -9.75
CA HIS A 35 1.05 -4.55 -8.44
C HIS A 35 1.27 -3.44 -7.39
N ASP A 36 0.47 -2.38 -7.44
CA ASP A 36 0.60 -1.20 -6.59
C ASP A 36 -0.50 -1.09 -5.53
N PHE A 37 -1.42 -2.05 -5.46
CA PHE A 37 -2.48 -2.12 -4.46
C PHE A 37 -2.69 -3.55 -3.96
N GLY A 38 -3.06 -3.68 -2.69
CA GLY A 38 -3.45 -4.97 -2.14
C GLY A 38 -4.20 -4.91 -0.81
N GLN A 39 -4.84 -6.03 -0.49
CA GLN A 39 -5.66 -6.21 0.70
C GLN A 39 -5.14 -7.36 1.56
N ILE A 40 -4.99 -7.11 2.86
CA ILE A 40 -4.57 -8.11 3.86
C ILE A 40 -5.66 -8.22 4.94
N LYS A 41 -6.04 -9.45 5.30
CA LYS A 41 -6.86 -9.71 6.49
C LYS A 41 -5.97 -10.17 7.63
N LEU A 42 -5.95 -9.45 8.74
CA LEU A 42 -5.06 -9.70 9.87
C LEU A 42 -5.79 -9.38 11.17
N ASP A 43 -5.79 -10.32 12.11
CA ASP A 43 -6.33 -10.14 13.47
C ASP A 43 -7.77 -9.58 13.52
N GLY A 44 -8.60 -9.97 12.54
CA GLY A 44 -9.99 -9.51 12.41
C GLY A 44 -10.16 -8.18 11.69
N GLU A 45 -9.07 -7.47 11.41
CA GLU A 45 -9.05 -6.22 10.66
C GLU A 45 -8.76 -6.46 9.18
N THR A 46 -9.27 -5.56 8.34
CA THR A 46 -8.89 -5.51 6.93
C THR A 46 -7.96 -4.32 6.73
N LEU A 47 -6.80 -4.58 6.14
CA LEU A 47 -5.79 -3.60 5.80
C LEU A 47 -5.73 -3.45 4.29
N PHE A 48 -5.55 -2.21 3.84
CA PHE A 48 -5.11 -1.92 2.48
C PHE A 48 -3.68 -1.41 2.51
N TRP A 49 -2.93 -1.77 1.48
CA TRP A 49 -1.67 -1.14 1.17
C TRP A 49 -1.69 -0.68 -0.28
N LYS A 50 -1.00 0.43 -0.55
CA LYS A 50 -0.85 0.95 -1.91
C LYS A 50 0.48 1.65 -2.13
N ILE A 51 0.91 1.77 -3.38
CA ILE A 51 2.07 2.55 -3.80
C ILE A 51 1.57 3.73 -4.63
N ASP A 52 1.70 4.94 -4.11
CA ASP A 52 1.42 6.17 -4.85
C ASP A 52 2.69 6.69 -5.54
N TYR A 53 2.52 7.30 -6.72
CA TYR A 53 3.59 7.81 -7.57
C TYR A 53 3.59 9.34 -7.58
N TYR A 54 4.69 9.94 -7.15
CA TYR A 54 4.84 11.39 -7.05
C TYR A 54 6.06 11.97 -7.76
N ASP A 55 5.91 13.16 -8.32
CA ASP A 55 7.03 13.97 -8.79
C ASP A 55 8.05 14.25 -7.67
N GLN A 56 9.22 14.79 -8.03
CA GLN A 56 10.29 15.08 -7.07
C GLN A 56 9.90 16.11 -5.99
N GLN A 57 8.83 16.87 -6.21
CA GLN A 57 8.33 17.87 -5.26
C GLN A 57 7.22 17.31 -4.35
N LEU A 58 6.84 16.03 -4.54
CA LEU A 58 5.73 15.37 -3.87
C LEU A 58 4.39 16.11 -4.03
N SER A 59 4.21 16.76 -5.19
CA SER A 59 3.08 17.69 -5.43
C SER A 59 2.10 17.23 -6.50
N GLY A 60 2.52 16.30 -7.35
CA GLY A 60 1.75 15.78 -8.46
C GLY A 60 2.17 14.36 -8.81
N TRP A 61 1.43 13.75 -9.73
CA TRP A 61 1.72 12.41 -10.23
C TRP A 61 2.97 12.39 -11.13
N CYS A 62 3.70 11.27 -11.12
CA CYS A 62 4.78 10.96 -12.06
C CYS A 62 4.51 9.65 -12.80
N ASP A 63 5.10 9.53 -13.99
CA ASP A 63 5.16 8.26 -14.71
C ASP A 63 5.87 7.18 -13.87
N PRO A 64 5.21 6.06 -13.52
CA PRO A 64 5.81 4.95 -12.77
C PRO A 64 7.06 4.35 -13.41
N LEU A 65 7.26 4.51 -14.72
CA LEU A 65 8.45 4.04 -15.44
C LEU A 65 9.59 5.07 -15.42
N SER A 66 9.32 6.30 -14.98
CA SER A 66 10.36 7.31 -14.83
C SER A 66 11.32 6.95 -13.69
N PRO A 67 12.65 7.06 -13.91
CA PRO A 67 13.63 6.82 -12.86
C PRO A 67 13.54 7.85 -11.72
N ASP A 68 12.99 9.04 -12.00
CA ASP A 68 12.87 10.15 -11.03
C ASP A 68 11.57 10.09 -10.22
N CYS A 69 10.74 9.08 -10.47
CA CYS A 69 9.43 8.93 -9.85
C CYS A 69 9.57 8.45 -8.39
N HIS A 70 9.01 9.22 -7.45
CA HIS A 70 8.99 8.88 -6.04
C HIS A 70 7.83 7.95 -5.75
N ARG A 71 8.12 6.81 -5.10
CA ARG A 71 7.12 5.80 -4.72
C ARG A 71 6.86 5.87 -3.23
N VAL A 72 5.60 6.05 -2.86
CA VAL A 72 5.17 6.12 -1.47
C VAL A 72 4.28 4.94 -1.15
N LEU A 73 4.81 3.97 -0.41
CA LEU A 73 4.01 2.90 0.15
C LEU A 73 3.17 3.43 1.31
N THR A 74 1.86 3.28 1.26
CA THR A 74 0.93 3.59 2.35
C THR A 74 0.27 2.31 2.84
N VAL A 75 0.20 2.10 4.15
CA VAL A 75 -0.55 1.00 4.79
C VAL A 75 -1.59 1.59 5.73
N MET A 76 -2.85 1.19 5.56
CA MET A 76 -4.01 1.73 6.27
C MET A 76 -5.05 0.64 6.59
N LEU A 77 -5.96 0.92 7.52
CA LEU A 77 -7.17 0.10 7.68
C LEU A 77 -8.08 0.35 6.47
N ALA A 78 -8.85 -0.66 6.07
CA ALA A 78 -9.82 -0.51 4.98
C ALA A 78 -10.90 0.54 5.27
N GLU A 79 -11.20 0.81 6.55
CA GLU A 79 -12.12 1.88 6.97
C GLU A 79 -11.53 3.30 6.81
N GLU A 80 -10.21 3.43 6.59
CA GLU A 80 -9.52 4.70 6.37
C GLU A 80 -9.35 5.03 4.86
N TYR A 81 -9.83 4.16 3.97
CA TYR A 81 -9.78 4.30 2.51
C TYR A 81 -11.14 4.73 1.97
#